data_AF-A0A945V8T2-F1
#
_entry.id   AF-A0A945V8T2-F1
#
_cell.length_a   1.000
_cell.length_b   1.000
_cell.length_c   1.000
_cell.angle_alpha   90.00
_cell.angle_beta   90.00
_cell.angle_gamma   90.00
#
_symmetry.space_group_name_H-M   'P 1'
#
loop_
_entity.id
_entity.type
_entity.pdbx_description
1 polymer ?
#
loop_
_entity_poly.entity_id
_entity_poly.type
_entity_poly.pdbx_seq_one_letter_code
_entity_poly.pdbx_strand_id
1 'polypeptide(L)'
;DKDVVLNPEGYRRKDECVGHKMLDALGDLYLAGAPILGEYKGKRAGHRATNLLLHALFSQSHAWEMVECPSHISHDLPGADISWDDFVQ
;
A
#
# COMPACT_ATOMS: atom_id res chain seq x y z
N ASP A 1 -20.50 -7.53 -19.98
CA ASP A 1 -21.17 -7.35 -18.69
C ASP A 1 -21.82 -8.67 -18.26
N LYS A 2 -20.98 -9.55 -17.75
CA LYS A 2 -21.21 -10.91 -17.23
C LYS A 2 -19.95 -11.17 -16.40
N ASP A 3 -20.04 -11.81 -15.23
CA ASP A 3 -18.96 -12.07 -14.25
C ASP A 3 -17.78 -12.92 -14.77
N VAL A 4 -17.30 -12.64 -15.98
CA VAL A 4 -16.32 -13.42 -16.73
C VAL A 4 -15.19 -12.49 -17.08
N VAL A 5 -13.99 -12.87 -16.63
CA VAL A 5 -12.74 -12.22 -17.03
C VAL A 5 -12.55 -12.39 -18.53
N LEU A 6 -12.35 -11.28 -19.23
CA LEU A 6 -12.22 -11.28 -20.70
C LEU A 6 -10.80 -11.62 -21.17
N ASN A 7 -9.81 -11.48 -20.29
CA ASN A 7 -8.43 -11.84 -20.54
C ASN A 7 -8.32 -13.35 -20.83
N PRO A 8 -7.76 -13.77 -21.98
CA PRO A 8 -7.61 -15.18 -22.34
C PRO A 8 -6.84 -16.01 -21.30
N GLU A 9 -5.87 -15.39 -20.65
CA GLU A 9 -5.03 -15.97 -19.59
C GLU A 9 -5.70 -15.98 -18.21
N GLY A 10 -6.84 -15.30 -18.05
CA GLY A 10 -7.53 -15.14 -16.78
C GLY A 10 -6.75 -14.27 -15.78
N TYR A 11 -6.98 -14.50 -14.49
CA TYR A 11 -6.21 -13.84 -13.43
C TYR A 11 -4.87 -14.55 -13.20
N ARG A 12 -3.84 -13.76 -12.88
CA ARG A 12 -2.53 -14.23 -12.41
C ARG A 12 -2.66 -14.96 -11.06
N ARG A 13 -3.61 -14.55 -10.22
CA ARG A 13 -3.95 -15.19 -8.94
C ARG A 13 -5.45 -15.19 -8.71
N LYS A 14 -5.95 -16.18 -7.95
CA LYS A 14 -7.38 -16.29 -7.64
C LYS A 14 -7.95 -15.07 -6.90
N ASP A 15 -7.10 -14.34 -6.18
CA ASP A 15 -7.42 -13.18 -5.35
C ASP A 15 -6.87 -11.86 -5.94
N GLU A 16 -6.54 -11.83 -7.25
CA GLU A 16 -5.88 -10.69 -7.88
C GLU A 16 -6.63 -9.36 -7.68
N CYS A 17 -7.95 -9.35 -7.82
CA CYS A 17 -8.73 -8.12 -7.64
C CYS A 17 -8.63 -7.53 -6.23
N VAL A 18 -8.67 -8.37 -5.18
CA VAL A 18 -8.52 -7.90 -3.80
C VAL A 18 -7.06 -7.55 -3.50
N GLY A 19 -6.10 -8.32 -4.03
CA GLY A 19 -4.68 -8.00 -3.93
C GLY A 19 -4.33 -6.67 -4.58
N HIS A 20 -4.95 -6.35 -5.72
CA HIS A 20 -4.79 -5.06 -6.39
C HIS A 20 -5.36 -3.91 -5.55
N LYS A 21 -6.48 -4.11 -4.85
CA LYS A 21 -7.01 -3.11 -3.91
C LYS A 21 -6.08 -2.83 -2.74
N MET A 22 -5.35 -3.85 -2.28
CA MET A 22 -4.31 -3.64 -1.26
C MET A 22 -3.11 -2.89 -1.83
N LEU A 23 -2.71 -3.18 -3.07
CA LEU A 23 -1.64 -2.47 -3.77
C LEU A 23 -2.00 -1.00 -4.01
N ASP A 24 -3.24 -0.72 -4.44
CA ASP A 24 -3.81 0.62 -4.56
C ASP A 24 -3.70 1.38 -3.22
N ALA A 25 -4.15 0.75 -2.13
CA ALA A 25 -4.11 1.35 -0.80
C ALA A 25 -2.67 1.61 -0.32
N LEU A 26 -1.72 0.70 -0.59
CA LEU A 26 -0.31 0.90 -0.29
C LEU A 26 0.25 2.13 -1.01
N GLY A 27 -0.06 2.28 -2.31
CA GLY A 27 0.33 3.45 -3.09
C GLY A 27 -0.29 4.75 -2.56
N ASP A 28 -1.57 4.73 -2.21
CA ASP A 28 -2.26 5.89 -1.62
C ASP A 28 -1.63 6.28 -0.26
N LEU A 29 -1.31 5.30 0.59
CA LEU A 29 -0.69 5.53 1.90
C LEU A 29 0.74 6.10 1.77
N TYR A 30 1.44 5.79 0.67
CA TYR A 30 2.77 6.33 0.40
C TYR A 30 2.77 7.86 0.21
N LEU A 31 1.60 8.47 -0.08
CA LEU A 31 1.42 9.92 -0.11
C LEU A 31 1.60 10.58 1.28
N ALA A 32 1.74 9.79 2.35
CA ALA A 32 2.18 10.26 3.66
C ALA A 32 3.56 10.92 3.66
N GLY A 33 4.38 10.67 2.63
CA GLY A 33 5.74 11.22 2.51
C GLY A 33 6.83 10.42 3.23
N ALA A 34 6.43 9.43 4.04
CA ALA A 34 7.30 8.43 4.63
C ALA A 34 6.52 7.11 4.82
N PRO A 35 7.20 5.94 4.93
CA PRO A 35 6.54 4.69 5.26
C PRO A 35 5.78 4.78 6.58
N ILE A 36 4.54 4.29 6.61
CA ILE A 36 3.73 4.22 7.83
C ILE A 36 4.03 2.92 8.56
N LEU A 37 4.52 3.03 9.78
CA LEU A 37 4.62 1.92 10.71
C LEU A 37 3.31 1.83 11.51
N GLY A 38 2.39 1.01 11.04
CA GLY A 38 1.08 0.85 11.67
C GLY A 38 0.19 -0.17 10.97
N GLU A 39 -1.01 -0.36 11.53
CA GLU A 39 -2.01 -1.28 10.96
C GLU A 39 -3.04 -0.50 10.13
N TYR A 40 -3.15 -0.83 8.83
CA TYR A 40 -4.19 -0.29 7.96
C TYR A 40 -5.36 -1.27 7.82
N LYS A 41 -6.59 -0.78 7.99
CA LYS A 41 -7.83 -1.54 7.78
C LYS A 41 -8.77 -0.78 6.85
N GLY A 42 -8.96 -1.28 5.64
CA GLY A 42 -9.92 -0.74 4.67
C GLY A 42 -11.11 -1.67 4.45
N LYS A 43 -12.34 -1.18 4.64
CA LYS A 43 -13.57 -1.90 4.27
C LYS A 43 -14.21 -1.26 3.05
N ARG A 44 -14.06 -1.90 1.88
CA ARG A 44 -14.48 -1.34 0.57
C ARG A 44 -13.91 0.08 0.35
N ALA A 45 -12.68 0.30 0.81
CA ALA A 45 -12.00 1.57 0.66
C ALA A 45 -11.52 1.74 -0.79
N GLY A 46 -11.68 2.95 -1.32
CA GLY A 46 -11.03 3.39 -2.55
C GLY A 46 -10.20 4.64 -2.27
N HIS A 47 -9.53 5.17 -3.29
CA HIS A 47 -8.55 6.25 -3.16
C HIS A 47 -9.02 7.45 -2.32
N ARG A 48 -10.26 7.92 -2.52
CA ARG A 48 -10.82 9.03 -1.73
C ARG A 48 -10.85 8.72 -0.23
N ALA A 49 -11.20 7.50 0.15
CA ALA A 49 -11.25 7.10 1.56
C ALA A 49 -9.85 7.07 2.18
N THR A 50 -8.86 6.51 1.47
CA THR A 50 -7.47 6.48 1.95
C THR A 50 -6.87 7.87 2.07
N ASN A 51 -7.15 8.76 1.10
CA ASN A 51 -6.72 10.15 1.16
C ASN A 51 -7.34 10.91 2.35
N LEU A 52 -8.65 10.75 2.59
CA LEU A 52 -9.31 11.36 3.76
C LEU A 52 -8.75 10.81 5.08
N LEU A 53 -8.37 9.53 5.13
CA LEU A 53 -7.70 8.94 6.29
C LEU A 53 -6.36 9.64 6.58
N LEU A 54 -5.52 9.86 5.56
CA LEU A 54 -4.25 10.58 5.73
C LEU A 54 -4.48 12.02 6.20
N HIS A 55 -5.44 12.74 5.62
CA HIS A 55 -5.79 14.09 6.09
C HIS A 55 -6.22 14.08 7.56
N ALA A 56 -7.06 13.13 7.97
CA ALA A 56 -7.51 13.00 9.34
C ALA A 56 -6.35 12.67 10.30
N LEU A 57 -5.46 11.75 9.92
CA LEU A 57 -4.27 11.37 10.70
C LEU A 57 -3.36 12.59 10.91
N PHE A 58 -3.00 13.30 9.84
CA PHE A 58 -2.08 14.43 9.93
C PHE A 58 -2.68 15.68 10.56
N SER A 59 -4.02 15.81 10.59
CA SER A 59 -4.68 16.87 11.37
C SER A 59 -4.54 16.70 12.89
N GLN A 60 -4.19 15.49 13.35
CA GLN A 60 -4.06 15.13 14.76
C GLN A 60 -2.59 14.84 15.10
N SER A 61 -1.85 15.88 15.51
CA SER A 61 -0.41 15.77 15.80
C SER A 61 -0.04 14.78 16.92
N HIS A 62 -1.00 14.38 17.76
CA HIS A 62 -0.80 13.38 18.82
C HIS A 62 -1.04 11.94 18.34
N ALA A 63 -1.55 11.75 17.12
CA ALA A 63 -1.92 10.45 16.57
C ALA A 63 -0.76 9.77 15.81
N TRP A 64 0.36 10.48 15.62
CA TRP A 64 1.53 9.98 14.91
C TRP A 64 2.80 10.67 15.40
N GLU A 65 3.94 10.03 15.15
CA GLU A 65 5.26 10.61 15.38
C GLU A 65 6.23 10.14 14.28
N MET A 66 7.25 10.95 14.00
CA MET A 66 8.37 10.52 13.17
C MET A 66 9.33 9.72 14.03
N VAL A 67 9.64 8.50 13.60
CA VAL A 67 10.63 7.64 14.25
C VAL A 67 11.71 7.25 13.25
N GLU A 68 12.93 7.05 13.75
CA GLU A 68 13.96 6.36 12.97
C GLU A 68 13.53 4.90 12.79
N CYS A 69 13.64 4.38 11.57
CA CYS A 69 13.29 3.00 11.28
C CYS A 69 14.18 2.04 12.09
N PRO A 70 13.62 1.19 12.96
CA PRO A 70 14.38 0.16 13.64
C PRO A 70 15.07 -0.78 12.65
N SER A 71 16.31 -1.17 12.94
CA SER A 71 17.11 -2.05 12.09
C SER A 71 16.50 -3.44 11.85
N HIS A 72 15.65 -3.91 12.78
CA HIS A 72 15.02 -5.23 12.65
C HIS A 72 13.78 -5.23 11.75
N ILE A 73 13.24 -4.06 11.36
CA ILE A 73 12.12 -3.95 10.42
C ILE A 73 12.53 -3.34 9.08
N SER A 74 13.77 -2.86 8.93
CA SER A 74 14.21 -2.18 7.71
C SER A 74 14.09 -3.05 6.47
N HIS A 75 14.28 -4.37 6.64
CA HIS A 75 14.14 -5.38 5.57
C HIS A 75 12.68 -5.71 5.24
N ASP A 76 11.73 -5.40 6.12
CA ASP A 76 10.30 -5.66 5.91
C ASP A 76 9.60 -4.48 5.22
N LEU A 77 10.28 -3.34 5.07
CA LEU A 77 9.70 -2.17 4.44
C LEU A 77 9.47 -2.38 2.94
N PRO A 78 8.39 -1.82 2.38
CA PRO A 78 8.16 -1.85 0.94
C PRO A 78 9.35 -1.28 0.17
N GLY A 79 9.95 -2.09 -0.69
CA GLY A 79 11.12 -1.70 -1.48
C GLY A 79 12.46 -1.85 -0.77
N ALA A 80 12.48 -2.44 0.44
CA ALA A 80 13.72 -2.83 1.08
C ALA A 80 14.52 -3.81 0.20
N ASP A 81 15.84 -3.68 0.25
CA ASP A 81 16.80 -4.51 -0.48
C ASP A 81 16.68 -4.47 -2.01
N ILE A 82 15.81 -3.61 -2.57
CA ILE A 82 15.74 -3.38 -4.01
C ILE A 82 16.93 -2.52 -4.43
N SER A 83 17.69 -3.04 -5.38
CA SER A 83 18.82 -2.39 -6.03
C SER A 83 18.48 -2.00 -7.47
N TRP A 84 19.33 -1.17 -8.08
CA TRP A 84 19.20 -0.87 -9.51
C TRP A 84 19.40 -2.10 -10.40
N ASP A 85 20.19 -3.08 -9.95
CA ASP A 85 20.45 -4.32 -10.67
C ASP A 85 19.19 -5.19 -10.81
N ASP A 86 18.21 -5.04 -9.92
CA ASP A 86 16.93 -5.76 -9.98
C ASP A 86 16.03 -5.28 -11.15
N PHE A 87 16.29 -4.09 -11.69
CA PHE A 87 15.52 -3.49 -12.78
C PHE A 87 16.19 -3.58 -14.14
N VAL A 88 17.49 -3.88 -14.19
CA VAL A 88 18.26 -4.00 -15.41
C VAL A 88 18.39 -5.48 -15.75
N GLN A 89 17.44 -5.99 -16.53
CA GLN A 89 17.58 -7.27 -17.26
C GLN A 89 18.01 -7.03 -18.70
#